data_AF-A0A7V6U9N1-F1
#
_entry.id   AF-A0A7V6U9N1-F1
#
_cell.length_a   1.000
_cell.length_b   1.000
_cell.length_c   1.000
_cell.angle_alpha   90.00
_cell.angle_beta   90.00
_cell.angle_gamma   90.00
#
_symmetry.space_group_name_H-M   'P 1'
#
loop_
_entity.id
_entity.type
_entity.pdbx_description
1 polymer ?
#
loop_
_entity_poly.entity_id
_entity_poly.type
_entity_poly.pdbx_seq_one_letter_code
_entity_poly.pdbx_strand_id
1 'polypeptide(L)' 'MIYLILVIAILGIKDIKYLLSKNIKRDLYVYIALMLLDIALGIFYYSNPERDSFSKIVLSLIGKEG' A
#
# COMPACT_ATOMS: atom_id res chain seq x y z
N MET A 1 -14.78 7.56 -1.78
CA MET A 1 -13.64 6.62 -1.90
C MET A 1 -12.94 6.73 -3.25
N ILE A 2 -13.64 6.71 -4.39
CA ILE A 2 -13.04 6.93 -5.73
C ILE A 2 -12.15 8.19 -5.81
N TYR A 3 -12.61 9.34 -5.30
CA TYR A 3 -11.83 10.58 -5.34
C TYR A 3 -10.52 10.48 -4.55
N LEU A 4 -10.52 9.76 -3.42
CA LEU A 4 -9.32 9.54 -2.63
C LEU A 4 -8.32 8.66 -3.40
N ILE A 5 -8.80 7.60 -4.06
CA ILE A 5 -7.98 6.72 -4.90
C ILE A 5 -7.33 7.52 -6.03
N LEU A 6 -8.09 8.41 -6.69
CA LEU A 6 -7.56 9.28 -7.74
C LEU A 6 -6.48 10.24 -7.21
N VAL A 7 -6.69 10.85 -6.04
CA VAL A 7 -5.69 11.73 -5.41
C VAL A 7 -4.42 10.95 -5.09
N ILE A 8 -4.53 9.76 -4.48
CA ILE A 8 -3.38 8.90 -4.16
C ILE A 8 -2.63 8.51 -5.44
N ALA A 9 -3.35 8.14 -6.52
CA ALA A 9 -2.73 7.79 -7.79
C ALA A 9 -1.94 8.97 -8.41
N ILE A 10 -2.51 10.18 -8.40
CA ILE A 10 -1.85 11.38 -8.92
C ILE A 10 -0.60 11.72 -8.09
N LEU A 11 -0.70 11.66 -6.75
CA LEU A 11 0.43 11.89 -5.85
C LEU A 11 1.53 10.85 -6.08
N GLY A 12 1.15 9.57 -6.20
CA GLY A 12 2.07 8.48 -6.49
C GLY A 12 2.87 8.69 -7.77
N ILE A 13 2.21 9.09 -8.86
CA ILE A 13 2.87 9.41 -10.12
C ILE A 13 3.83 10.61 -9.95
N LYS A 14 3.41 11.64 -9.20
CA LYS A 14 4.24 12.84 -8.97
C LYS A 14 5.50 12.50 -8.19
N ASP A 15 5.39 11.68 -7.16
CA ASP A 15 6.50 11.28 -6.30
C ASP A 15 7.50 10.39 -7.06
N ILE A 16 7.01 9.43 -7.86
CA ILE A 16 7.87 8.60 -8.71
C ILE A 16 8.64 9.47 -9.71
N LYS A 17 7.97 10.42 -10.38
CA LYS A 17 8.63 11.36 -11.30
C LYS A 17 9.68 12.20 -10.58
N TYR A 18 9.39 12.65 -9.36
CA TYR A 18 10.34 13.42 -8.55
C TYR A 18 11.58 12.59 -8.18
N LEU A 19 11.39 11.37 -7.67
CA LEU A 19 12.49 10.48 -7.28
C LEU A 19 13.36 10.06 -8.48
N LEU A 20 12.74 9.78 -9.62
CA LEU A 20 13.43 9.55 -10.89
C LEU A 20 14.26 10.76 -11.31
N SER A 21 13.70 11.98 -11.22
CA SER A 21 14.39 13.22 -11.59
C SER A 21 15.63 13.51 -10.72
N LYS A 22 15.62 13.02 -9.48
CA LYS A 22 16.72 13.16 -8.52
C LYS A 22 17.73 12.00 -8.59
N ASN A 23 17.49 10.97 -9.40
CA ASN A 23 18.34 9.79 -9.55
C ASN A 23 18.59 9.04 -8.22
N ILE A 24 17.68 9.16 -7.24
CA ILE A 24 17.78 8.54 -5.91
C ILE A 24 17.17 7.13 -5.99
N LYS A 25 17.96 6.19 -6.54
CA LYS A 25 17.47 4.83 -6.86
C LYS A 25 17.00 4.05 -5.63
N ARG A 26 17.72 4.14 -4.51
CA ARG A 26 17.36 3.42 -3.28
C ARG A 26 15.97 3.79 -2.80
N ASP A 27 15.72 5.10 -2.67
CA ASP A 27 14.46 5.61 -2.13
C ASP A 27 13.32 5.36 -3.13
N LEU A 28 13.59 5.40 -4.44
CA LEU A 28 12.64 4.97 -5.47
C LEU A 28 12.21 3.51 -5.31
N TYR A 29 13.15 2.57 -5.08
CA TYR A 29 12.81 1.16 -4.88
C TYR A 29 11.97 0.95 -3.62
N VAL A 30 12.34 1.58 -2.50
CA VAL A 30 11.56 1.54 -1.25
C VAL A 30 10.16 2.11 -1.48
N TYR A 31 10.05 3.24 -2.17
CA TYR A 31 8.78 3.88 -2.49
C TYR A 31 7.87 2.97 -3.33
N ILE A 32 8.40 2.37 -4.40
CA ILE A 32 7.65 1.44 -5.25
C ILE A 32 7.19 0.22 -4.44
N ALA A 33 8.03 -0.34 -3.58
CA ALA A 33 7.65 -1.46 -2.72
C ALA A 33 6.49 -1.09 -1.78
N LEU A 34 6.52 0.09 -1.18
CA LEU A 34 5.45 0.60 -0.33
C LEU A 34 4.15 0.85 -1.11
N MET A 35 4.23 1.42 -2.32
CA MET A 35 3.07 1.61 -3.18
C MET A 35 2.42 0.27 -3.59
N LEU A 36 3.22 -0.74 -3.92
CA LEU A 36 2.70 -2.08 -4.23
C LEU A 36 2.04 -2.72 -3.00
N LEU A 37 2.62 -2.55 -1.82
CA LEU A 37 2.02 -3.01 -0.56
C LEU A 37 0.68 -2.33 -0.28
N ASP A 38 0.60 -1.00 -0.48
CA ASP A 38 -0.64 -0.24 -0.31
C ASP A 38 -1.74 -0.71 -1.27
N ILE A 39 -1.40 -0.93 -2.55
CA ILE A 39 -2.33 -1.50 -3.53
C ILE A 39 -2.79 -2.89 -3.10
N ALA A 40 -1.87 -3.75 -2.65
CA ALA A 40 -2.19 -5.10 -2.21
C ALA A 40 -3.13 -5.08 -0.99
N LEU A 41 -2.88 -4.22 -0.01
CA LEU A 41 -3.76 -4.03 1.15
C LEU A 41 -5.11 -3.43 0.76
N GLY A 42 -5.12 -2.47 -0.16
CA GLY A 42 -6.34 -1.91 -0.72
C GLY A 42 -7.21 -3.00 -1.34
N ILE A 43 -6.65 -3.83 -2.23
CA ILE A 43 -7.36 -4.97 -2.82
C ILE A 43 -7.81 -5.95 -1.72
N PHE A 44 -6.96 -6.27 -0.76
CA PHE A 44 -7.26 -7.20 0.33
C PHE A 44 -8.49 -6.75 1.15
N TYR A 45 -8.61 -5.46 1.45
CA TYR A 45 -9.73 -4.90 2.20
C TYR A 45 -11.00 -4.67 1.35
N TYR A 46 -10.86 -4.15 0.12
CA TYR A 46 -12.02 -3.86 -0.72
C TYR A 46 -12.64 -5.11 -1.36
N SER A 47 -11.87 -6.18 -1.56
CA SER A 47 -12.38 -7.42 -2.17
C SER A 47 -13.34 -8.20 -1.28
N ASN A 48 -13.22 -8.06 0.05
CA ASN A 48 -14.12 -8.66 1.01
C ASN A 48 -14.22 -7.79 2.27
N PRO A 49 -15.23 -6.92 2.38
CA PRO A 49 -15.40 -6.03 3.52
C PRO A 49 -15.68 -6.76 4.85
N GLU A 50 -16.17 -8.00 4.79
CA GLU A 50 -16.45 -8.83 5.98
C GLU A 50 -15.25 -9.67 6.43
N ARG A 51 -14.12 -9.55 5.73
CA ARG A 51 -12.89 -10.25 6.08
C ARG A 51 -12.37 -9.81 7.46
N ASP A 52 -11.78 -10.76 8.19
CA ASP A 52 -10.95 -10.47 9.34
C ASP A 52 -9.86 -9.43 9.04
N SER A 53 -9.60 -8.55 10.02
CA SER A 53 -8.56 -7.53 9.88
C SER A 53 -7.19 -8.16 9.62
N PHE A 54 -6.32 -7.46 8.89
CA PHE A 54 -4.95 -7.94 8.66
C PHE A 54 -4.23 -8.23 9.99
N SER A 55 -4.43 -7.38 11.00
CA SER A 55 -3.87 -7.59 12.34
C SER A 55 -4.35 -8.88 12.99
N LYS A 56 -5.63 -9.23 12.86
CA LYS A 56 -6.18 -10.49 13.40
C LYS A 56 -5.57 -11.70 12.71
N ILE A 57 -5.39 -11.65 11.38
CA ILE A 57 -4.69 -12.70 10.63
C ILE A 57 -3.25 -12.85 11.11
N VAL A 58 -2.50 -11.75 11.26
CA VAL A 58 -1.11 -11.78 11.73
C VAL A 58 -1.01 -12.34 13.15
N LEU A 59 -1.90 -11.92 14.06
CA LEU A 59 -1.95 -12.42 15.43
C LEU A 59 -2.21 -13.92 15.45
N SER A 60 -3.18 -14.39 14.67
CA SER A 60 -3.48 -15.82 14.54
C SER A 60 -2.28 -16.63 14.04
N LEU A 61 -1.49 -16.09 13.09
CA LEU A 61 -0.30 -16.77 12.57
C LEU A 61 0.82 -16.91 13.61
N ILE A 62 0.90 -15.99 14.58
CA ILE A 62 1.88 -16.06 15.69
C ILE A 62 1.30 -16.74 16.95
N GLY A 63 0.16 -17.42 16.82
CA GLY A 63 -0.48 -18.16 17.92
C GLY A 63 -1.15 -17.28 18.97
N LYS A 64 -1.45 -16.03 18.65
CA LYS A 64 -2.22 -15.12 19.50
C LYS A 64 -3.65 -15.01 18.99
N GLU A 65 -4.62 -15.19 19.87
CA GLU A 65 -6.01 -14.85 19.56
C GLU A 65 -6.14 -13.32 19.53
N GLY A 66 -6.81 -12.80 18.50
CA GLY A 66 -6.97 -11.38 18.22
C GLY A 66 -8.40 -11.03 17.83
#